data_AF-A0A7S2YZB3-F1
#
_entry.id   AF-A0A7S2YZB3-F1
#
_cell.length_a   1.000
_cell.length_b   1.000
_cell.length_c   1.000
_cell.angle_alpha   90.00
_cell.angle_beta   90.00
_cell.angle_gamma   90.00
#
_symmetry.space_group_name_H-M   'P 1'
#
loop_
_entity.id
_entity.type
_entity.pdbx_description
1 polymer ?
#
loop_
_entity_poly.entity_id
_entity_poly.type
_entity_poly.pdbx_seq_one_letter_code
_entity_poly.pdbx_strand_id
1 'polypeptide(L)'
;ANRTNKNLKKKKKKKKGVEHMGKKAACLATAKELAIHRSEDGPSWVMPTSLEDVLDLMNGNSGKYELVASNTGNLGVKPYYNQEAWGRAVAPPQMWIDIGQVPDLNFVQESPNGLEFGANTSLERLR
;
A
#
# COMPACT_ATOMS: atom_id res chain seq x y z
N ALA A 1 11.59 -71.74 4.81
CA ALA A 1 13.05 -71.55 4.65
C ALA A 1 13.30 -70.39 3.69
N ASN A 2 14.28 -69.54 4.03
CA ASN A 2 14.92 -68.46 3.22
C ASN A 2 14.02 -67.27 2.83
N ARG A 3 14.02 -66.09 3.47
CA ARG A 3 15.11 -65.11 3.70
C ARG A 3 16.06 -64.93 2.51
N THR A 4 15.97 -63.79 1.81
CA THR A 4 17.14 -62.93 1.57
C THR A 4 16.77 -61.55 1.01
N ASN A 5 17.01 -60.54 1.85
CA ASN A 5 17.36 -59.17 1.47
C ASN A 5 18.69 -59.16 0.68
N LYS A 6 18.80 -58.34 -0.37
CA LYS A 6 20.09 -57.89 -0.92
C LYS A 6 20.07 -56.38 -1.22
N ASN A 7 20.65 -55.64 -0.27
CA ASN A 7 21.62 -54.55 -0.41
C ASN A 7 21.43 -53.44 -1.46
N LEU A 8 21.17 -52.25 -0.92
CA LEU A 8 21.96 -51.02 -1.01
C LEU A 8 23.02 -50.92 -2.15
N LYS A 9 22.83 -49.93 -3.03
CA LYS A 9 23.91 -48.97 -3.37
C LYS A 9 23.37 -47.54 -3.46
N LYS A 10 23.99 -46.69 -2.64
CA LYS A 10 23.88 -45.21 -2.57
C LYS A 10 24.14 -44.56 -3.93
N LYS A 11 23.41 -43.48 -4.26
CA LYS A 11 24.01 -42.21 -4.76
C LYS A 11 23.00 -41.05 -4.72
N LYS A 12 23.31 -40.06 -3.87
CA LYS A 12 22.77 -38.69 -3.87
C LYS A 12 23.06 -38.01 -5.22
N LYS A 13 22.04 -37.39 -5.83
CA LYS A 13 22.13 -36.21 -6.73
C LYS A 13 20.74 -35.57 -6.74
N LYS A 14 20.45 -34.65 -5.81
CA LYS A 14 20.58 -33.18 -5.93
C LYS A 14 19.69 -32.60 -7.05
N LYS A 15 18.54 -32.09 -6.59
CA LYS A 15 17.63 -31.06 -7.15
C LYS A 15 18.00 -30.48 -8.52
N LYS A 16 17.05 -30.52 -9.46
CA LYS A 16 16.58 -29.35 -10.23
C LYS A 16 15.13 -29.63 -10.68
N GLY A 17 14.19 -29.40 -9.74
CA GLY A 17 12.79 -29.22 -10.11
C GLY A 17 12.67 -27.87 -10.82
N VAL A 18 12.03 -27.91 -11.98
CA VAL A 18 11.83 -26.78 -12.89
C VAL A 18 10.97 -25.74 -12.19
N GLU A 19 11.58 -24.65 -11.75
CA GLU A 19 10.88 -23.43 -11.34
C GLU A 19 10.30 -22.77 -12.59
N HIS A 20 9.01 -23.01 -12.83
CA HIS A 20 8.20 -22.12 -13.65
C HIS A 20 7.55 -21.07 -12.73
N MET A 21 8.40 -20.28 -12.06
CA MET A 21 7.97 -19.01 -11.47
C MET A 21 8.08 -17.93 -12.56
N GLY A 22 7.00 -17.81 -13.32
CA GLY A 22 6.80 -16.66 -14.20
C GLY A 22 6.87 -15.38 -13.38
N LYS A 23 7.91 -14.58 -13.63
CA LYS A 23 7.84 -13.13 -13.89
C LYS A 23 6.67 -12.35 -13.24
N LYS A 24 6.45 -12.50 -11.93
CA LYS A 24 5.47 -11.71 -11.16
C LYS A 24 6.07 -10.98 -9.95
N ALA A 25 7.39 -10.95 -9.85
CA ALA A 25 8.12 -10.19 -8.82
C ALA A 25 8.93 -9.02 -9.40
N ALA A 26 8.67 -8.64 -10.65
CA ALA A 26 9.33 -7.51 -11.32
C ALA A 26 8.49 -6.21 -11.29
N CYS A 27 7.63 -6.08 -10.28
CA CYS A 27 7.00 -4.81 -9.90
C CYS A 27 7.54 -4.37 -8.53
N LEU A 28 8.83 -4.59 -8.28
CA LEU A 28 9.57 -3.70 -7.40
C LEU A 28 10.01 -2.54 -8.29
N ALA A 29 9.09 -1.60 -8.48
CA ALA A 29 9.46 -0.26 -8.88
C ALA A 29 10.56 0.20 -7.91
N THR A 30 11.60 0.79 -8.50
CA THR A 30 12.77 1.36 -7.88
C THR A 30 12.38 2.10 -6.62
N ALA A 31 12.56 1.47 -5.45
CA ALA A 31 12.35 2.12 -4.18
C ALA A 31 13.47 3.16 -4.02
N LYS A 32 13.25 4.37 -4.56
CA LYS A 32 13.57 5.58 -3.83
C LYS A 32 13.08 5.32 -2.41
N GLU A 33 13.95 5.51 -1.43
CA GLU A 33 13.78 5.07 -0.05
C GLU A 33 12.59 5.81 0.62
N LEU A 34 11.37 5.44 0.22
CA LEU A 34 10.13 5.91 0.81
C LEU A 34 10.11 5.35 2.23
N ALA A 35 9.87 6.22 3.21
CA ALA A 35 9.69 5.82 4.59
C ALA A 35 8.40 4.99 4.70
N ILE A 36 8.54 3.66 4.60
CA ILE A 36 7.46 2.71 4.81
C ILE A 36 7.52 2.27 6.27
N HIS A 37 6.57 2.73 7.06
CA HIS A 37 6.35 2.23 8.41
C HIS A 37 5.44 1.00 8.33
N ARG A 38 5.98 -0.20 8.50
CA ARG A 38 5.21 -1.44 8.57
C ARG A 38 4.94 -1.76 10.03
N SER A 39 3.67 -1.97 10.40
CA SER A 39 3.36 -2.70 11.64
C SER A 39 3.38 -4.19 11.35
N GLU A 40 3.85 -5.02 12.27
CA GLU A 40 3.98 -6.48 12.07
C GLU A 40 2.62 -7.17 11.85
N ASP A 41 1.52 -6.59 12.35
CA ASP A 41 0.18 -7.20 12.35
C ASP A 41 -0.93 -6.32 11.72
N GLY A 42 -0.58 -5.22 11.05
CA GLY A 42 -1.53 -4.22 10.59
C GLY A 42 -1.12 -3.46 9.32
N PRO A 43 -1.98 -2.55 8.83
CA PRO A 43 -1.74 -1.84 7.58
C PRO A 43 -0.42 -1.07 7.57
N SER A 44 0.26 -1.11 6.44
CA SER A 44 1.46 -0.32 6.22
C SER A 44 1.13 1.17 6.10
N TRP A 45 2.00 2.03 6.58
CA TRP A 45 1.89 3.49 6.44
C TRP A 45 3.05 4.00 5.59
N VAL A 46 2.75 4.74 4.54
CA VAL A 46 3.75 5.28 3.60
C VAL A 46 3.57 6.79 3.50
N MET A 47 4.67 7.53 3.57
CA MET A 47 4.70 8.99 3.47
C MET A 47 5.46 9.43 2.21
N PRO A 48 4.83 9.42 1.02
CA PRO A 48 5.42 9.95 -0.19
C PRO A 48 5.68 11.46 -0.09
N THR A 49 6.74 11.92 -0.76
CA THR A 49 7.14 13.34 -0.80
C THR A 49 6.95 13.96 -2.19
N SER A 50 6.48 13.18 -3.17
CA SER A 50 6.21 13.64 -4.52
C SER A 50 4.88 13.10 -5.04
N LEU A 51 4.26 13.83 -5.97
CA LEU A 51 3.03 13.39 -6.63
C LEU A 51 3.25 12.10 -7.45
N GLU A 52 4.43 11.94 -8.06
CA GLU A 52 4.80 10.74 -8.81
C GLU A 52 4.76 9.49 -7.91
N ASP A 53 5.35 9.56 -6.72
CA ASP A 53 5.34 8.45 -5.76
C ASP A 53 3.91 8.09 -5.30
N VAL A 54 3.04 9.08 -5.12
CA VAL A 54 1.61 8.85 -4.79
C VAL A 54 0.95 8.06 -5.92
N LEU A 55 1.12 8.50 -7.17
CA LEU A 55 0.51 7.85 -8.33
C LEU A 55 1.02 6.42 -8.51
N ASP A 56 2.32 6.19 -8.33
CA ASP A 56 2.91 4.86 -8.40
C ASP A 56 2.38 3.92 -7.31
N LEU A 57 2.26 4.42 -6.08
CA LEU A 57 1.66 3.66 -4.97
C LEU A 57 0.19 3.33 -5.24
N MET A 58 -0.59 4.27 -5.77
CA MET A 58 -2.00 4.07 -6.11
C MET A 58 -2.16 3.03 -7.23
N ASN A 59 -1.34 3.12 -8.28
CA ASN A 59 -1.35 2.19 -9.40
C ASN A 59 -0.91 0.78 -8.99
N GLY A 60 0.12 0.67 -8.14
CA GLY A 60 0.63 -0.60 -7.64
C GLY A 60 -0.28 -1.30 -6.62
N ASN A 61 -1.18 -0.56 -5.95
CA ASN A 61 -2.01 -1.07 -4.86
C ASN A 61 -3.52 -0.88 -5.08
N SER A 62 -3.98 -0.85 -6.34
CA SER A 62 -5.38 -0.57 -6.69
C SER A 62 -6.41 -1.31 -5.80
N GLY A 63 -7.26 -0.53 -5.12
CA GLY A 63 -8.32 -1.01 -4.24
C GLY A 63 -7.88 -1.50 -2.85
N LYS A 64 -6.60 -1.34 -2.48
CA LYS A 64 -6.03 -1.83 -1.21
C LYS A 64 -5.40 -0.75 -0.35
N TYR A 65 -5.57 0.52 -0.72
CA TYR A 65 -5.03 1.66 0.00
C TYR A 65 -6.13 2.64 0.40
N GLU A 66 -5.83 3.48 1.39
CA GLU A 66 -6.58 4.70 1.67
C GLU A 66 -5.61 5.88 1.76
N LEU A 67 -6.04 7.02 1.20
CA LEU A 67 -5.30 8.27 1.30
C LEU A 67 -5.58 8.92 2.67
N VAL A 68 -4.55 9.51 3.26
CA VAL A 68 -4.62 10.22 4.54
C VAL A 68 -4.02 11.60 4.39
N ALA A 69 -4.76 12.62 4.81
CA ALA A 69 -4.26 14.00 4.95
C ALA A 69 -4.12 14.36 6.44
N SER A 70 -5.25 14.56 7.14
CA SER A 70 -5.27 14.87 8.59
C SER A 70 -5.95 13.78 9.44
N ASN A 71 -6.31 12.66 8.82
CA ASN A 71 -6.87 11.47 9.47
C ASN A 71 -8.19 11.66 10.25
N THR A 72 -8.81 12.85 10.20
CA THR A 72 -10.06 13.17 10.92
C THR A 72 -11.24 12.34 10.42
N GLY A 73 -11.31 12.08 9.11
CA GLY A 73 -12.30 11.19 8.52
C GLY A 73 -12.12 9.73 8.92
N ASN A 74 -10.90 9.19 8.78
CA ASN A 74 -10.63 7.76 8.98
C ASN A 74 -10.65 7.34 10.45
N LEU A 75 -10.19 8.19 11.38
CA LEU A 75 -10.25 7.90 12.83
C LEU A 75 -11.52 8.44 13.50
N GLY A 76 -12.00 9.61 13.09
CA GLY A 76 -13.05 10.33 13.81
C GLY A 76 -14.45 10.09 13.28
N VAL A 77 -14.61 9.77 12.00
CA VAL A 77 -15.92 9.64 11.34
C VAL A 77 -16.19 8.20 10.96
N LYS A 78 -15.26 7.55 10.27
CA LYS A 78 -15.40 6.20 9.72
C LYS A 78 -15.88 5.16 10.74
N PRO A 79 -15.43 5.13 12.02
CA PRO A 79 -15.94 4.19 13.02
C PRO A 79 -17.43 4.35 13.38
N TYR A 80 -18.04 5.49 13.07
CA TYR A 80 -19.45 5.77 13.34
C TYR A 80 -20.35 5.55 12.11
N TYR A 81 -19.76 5.44 10.92
CA TYR A 81 -20.46 5.18 9.65
C TYR A 81 -20.16 3.78 9.09
N ASN A 82 -19.24 3.04 9.71
CA ASN A 82 -18.82 1.71 9.25
C ASN A 82 -19.76 0.58 9.68
N GLN A 83 -20.86 0.84 10.40
CA GLN A 83 -21.79 -0.20 10.81
C GLN A 83 -23.27 0.20 10.66
N GLU A 84 -23.98 -0.67 9.95
CA GLU A 84 -25.44 -0.81 9.79
C GLU A 84 -26.26 0.31 9.14
N ALA A 85 -25.94 1.59 9.30
CA ALA A 85 -26.77 2.67 8.72
C ALA A 85 -26.63 2.83 7.19
N TRP A 86 -25.53 2.37 6.57
CA TRP A 86 -25.18 2.72 5.17
C TRP A 86 -24.65 1.59 4.28
N GLY A 87 -24.69 0.32 4.72
CA GLY A 87 -24.43 -0.85 3.85
C GLY A 87 -22.95 -1.25 3.70
N ARG A 88 -22.65 -2.44 4.24
CA ARG A 88 -21.40 -3.23 4.22
C ARG A 88 -20.21 -2.71 5.02
N ALA A 89 -19.66 -3.62 5.82
CA ALA A 89 -18.37 -3.48 6.47
C ALA A 89 -17.27 -3.30 5.41
N VAL A 90 -16.58 -2.16 5.45
CA VAL A 90 -15.38 -1.94 4.64
C VAL A 90 -14.23 -2.58 5.39
N ALA A 91 -13.62 -3.61 4.79
CA ALA A 91 -12.40 -4.21 5.35
C ALA A 91 -11.32 -3.12 5.51
N PRO A 92 -10.50 -3.16 6.57
CA PRO A 92 -9.44 -2.18 6.75
C PRO A 92 -8.50 -2.20 5.53
N PRO A 93 -7.98 -1.04 5.10
CA PRO A 93 -7.03 -0.99 3.99
C PRO A 93 -5.78 -1.78 4.35
N GLN A 94 -5.01 -2.21 3.35
CA GLN A 94 -3.69 -2.83 3.57
C GLN A 94 -2.58 -1.78 3.67
N MET A 95 -2.85 -0.57 3.17
CA MET A 95 -1.91 0.54 3.11
C MET A 95 -2.62 1.87 3.37
N TRP A 96 -1.99 2.69 4.19
CA TRP A 96 -2.29 4.11 4.33
C TRP A 96 -1.21 4.89 3.57
N ILE A 97 -1.66 5.80 2.69
CA ILE A 97 -0.77 6.69 1.95
C ILE A 97 -1.01 8.09 2.50
N ASP A 98 -0.07 8.59 3.28
CA ASP A 98 -0.10 9.92 3.86
C ASP A 98 0.42 10.94 2.85
N ILE A 99 -0.48 11.77 2.34
CA ILE A 99 -0.18 12.80 1.34
C ILE A 99 0.29 14.11 1.97
N GLY A 100 0.47 14.14 3.29
CA GLY A 100 0.82 15.32 4.08
C GLY A 100 2.11 16.02 3.63
N GLN A 101 3.05 15.24 3.07
CA GLN A 101 4.38 15.70 2.67
C GLN A 101 4.50 16.01 1.17
N VAL A 102 3.41 15.97 0.41
CA VAL A 102 3.42 16.19 -1.05
C VAL A 102 3.16 17.68 -1.35
N PRO A 103 4.18 18.45 -1.79
CA PRO A 103 4.03 19.90 -1.96
C PRO A 103 3.02 20.27 -3.03
N ASP A 104 2.94 19.49 -4.12
CA ASP A 104 1.98 19.66 -5.22
C ASP A 104 0.52 19.60 -4.77
N LEU A 105 0.25 19.06 -3.58
CA LEU A 105 -1.10 18.96 -3.02
C LEU A 105 -1.37 20.03 -1.95
N ASN A 106 -0.41 20.91 -1.66
CA ASN A 106 -0.52 21.95 -0.62
C ASN A 106 -0.23 23.34 -1.20
N PHE A 107 -1.10 23.81 -2.08
CA PHE A 107 -1.01 25.13 -2.69
C PHE A 107 -2.32 25.91 -2.60
N VAL A 108 -2.21 27.22 -2.77
CA VAL A 108 -3.33 28.12 -3.01
C VAL A 108 -2.91 29.00 -4.17
N GLN A 109 -3.72 29.04 -5.22
CA GLN A 109 -3.41 29.79 -6.43
C GLN A 109 -4.65 30.52 -6.95
N GLU A 110 -4.47 31.76 -7.37
CA GLU A 110 -5.50 32.49 -8.12
C GLU A 110 -5.41 32.12 -9.60
N SER A 111 -6.55 31.80 -10.20
CA SER A 111 -6.68 31.62 -11.64
C SER A 111 -7.76 32.55 -12.19
N PRO A 112 -7.81 32.80 -13.51
CA PRO A 112 -8.84 33.66 -14.10
C PRO A 112 -10.28 33.24 -13.79
N ASN A 113 -10.48 31.98 -13.36
CA ASN A 113 -11.78 31.39 -13.07
C ASN A 113 -12.09 31.28 -11.56
N GLY A 114 -11.17 31.69 -10.68
CA GLY A 114 -11.38 31.64 -9.23
C GLY A 114 -10.14 31.26 -8.45
N LEU A 115 -10.36 30.62 -7.29
CA LEU A 115 -9.29 30.13 -6.42
C LEU A 115 -9.14 28.62 -6.56
N GLU A 116 -7.90 28.18 -6.71
CA GLU A 116 -7.50 26.78 -6.77
C GLU A 116 -6.76 26.41 -5.48
N PHE A 117 -7.13 25.25 -4.93
CA PHE A 117 -6.57 24.74 -3.69
C PHE A 117 -6.06 23.33 -3.90
N GLY A 118 -4.86 23.06 -3.41
CA GLY A 118 -4.35 21.71 -3.33
C GLY A 118 -5.19 20.87 -2.37
N ALA A 119 -5.36 19.57 -2.67
CA ALA A 119 -6.23 18.68 -1.91
C ALA A 119 -5.84 18.48 -0.43
N ASN A 120 -4.60 18.79 -0.07
CA ASN A 120 -4.07 18.72 1.30
C ASN A 120 -4.10 20.10 2.01
N THR A 121 -4.82 21.08 1.47
CA THR A 121 -4.99 22.39 2.10
C THR A 121 -5.90 22.28 3.33
N SER A 122 -5.41 22.67 4.50
CA SER A 122 -6.22 22.71 5.73
C SER A 122 -7.35 23.74 5.65
N LEU A 123 -8.53 23.40 6.20
CA LEU A 123 -9.68 24.30 6.30
C LEU A 123 -9.36 25.56 7.10
N GLU A 124 -8.41 25.51 8.05
CA GLU A 124 -7.96 26.70 8.78
C GLU A 124 -7.27 27.75 7.91
N ARG A 125 -6.86 27.37 6.71
CA ARG A 125 -6.23 28.26 5.73
C ARG A 125 -7.25 28.96 4.83
N LEU A 126 -8.53 28.56 4.93
CA LEU A 126 -9.66 29.07 4.15
C LEU A 126 -10.56 30.04 4.94
N ARG A 127 -10.26 30.26 6.23
CA ARG A 127 -11.03 31.12 7.13
C ARG A 127 -10.47 32.53 7.23
#